data_AF-A0A3A8L5B4-F1
#
_entry.id   AF-A0A3A8L5B4-F1
#
_cell.length_a   1.000
_cell.length_b   1.000
_cell.length_c   1.000
_cell.angle_alpha   90.00
_cell.angle_beta   90.00
_cell.angle_gamma   90.00
#
_symmetry.space_group_name_H-M   'P 1'
#
loop_
_entity.id
_entity.type
_entity.pdbx_description
1 polymer ?
#
loop_
_entity_poly.entity_id
_entity_poly.type
_entity_poly.pdbx_seq_one_letter_code
_entity_poly.pdbx_strand_id
1 'polypeptide(L)'
;MSEHYPRIRRYSLYPEGRYLSIRECVSITFYLRRSHPELMQAVMHCLDVYQRAVEPQVLGMYVDEEGEWRDLDDKGWEFIRKELLHPGGANLHLSGASEELSAYEFAYRGRAPEDVEAGESSLLVVRLPTEFLEEHGPGRVRELALELAAGLPFDSGHAGLSFLYPEAVLGMSESICDDAFRYPGLDMPDSSVSLDIGTRLKGAYWLTFLGQRVLGELGGVAGLRARLHSPGTTVQAMGDERVVVTLGEWPEAGDGAQGRGLPVYCELARVLEPWLYVFPRRWHGFTREDMRRWERRFLD
;
A
#
# COMPACT_ATOMS: atom_id res chain seq x y z
N MET A 1 14.12 8.26 -17.47
CA MET A 1 13.75 7.08 -16.66
C MET A 1 14.55 7.16 -15.39
N SER A 2 13.91 7.05 -14.24
CA SER A 2 14.61 6.98 -12.95
C SER A 2 15.53 5.76 -12.93
N GLU A 3 16.71 5.86 -12.31
CA GLU A 3 17.59 4.69 -12.12
C GLU A 3 17.00 3.67 -11.13
N HIS A 4 16.04 4.11 -10.31
CA HIS A 4 15.44 3.36 -9.21
C HIS A 4 14.29 2.44 -9.62
N TYR A 5 13.58 2.76 -10.71
CA TYR A 5 12.41 1.99 -11.16
C TYR A 5 12.07 2.17 -12.64
N PRO A 6 11.45 1.16 -13.28
CA PRO A 6 10.99 1.26 -14.65
C PRO A 6 9.76 2.16 -14.79
N ARG A 7 9.64 2.87 -15.92
CA ARG A 7 8.37 3.50 -16.33
C ARG A 7 7.52 2.48 -17.09
N ILE A 8 6.51 1.93 -16.41
CA ILE A 8 5.55 0.96 -16.94
C ILE A 8 4.27 1.72 -17.27
N ARG A 9 3.92 1.83 -18.56
CA ARG A 9 2.66 2.45 -19.03
C ARG A 9 2.08 1.58 -20.11
N ARG A 10 1.09 0.75 -19.76
CA ARG A 10 0.38 -0.11 -20.72
C ARG A 10 -1.02 0.40 -20.92
N TYR A 11 -1.47 0.29 -22.15
CA TYR A 11 -2.74 0.83 -22.57
C TYR A 11 -3.58 -0.27 -23.16
N SER A 12 -4.86 -0.27 -22.79
CA SER A 12 -5.88 -1.11 -23.40
C SER A 12 -6.56 -0.36 -24.54
N LEU A 13 -6.91 -1.09 -25.59
CA LEU A 13 -7.69 -0.57 -26.70
C LEU A 13 -9.16 -0.92 -26.49
N TYR A 14 -10.00 0.10 -26.42
CA TYR A 14 -11.46 -0.03 -26.40
C TYR A 14 -12.02 0.61 -27.69
N PRO A 15 -13.27 0.31 -28.09
CA PRO A 15 -13.89 0.93 -29.26
C PRO A 15 -13.86 2.47 -29.24
N GLU A 16 -13.88 3.04 -28.04
CA GLU A 16 -13.95 4.49 -27.80
C GLU A 16 -12.57 5.16 -27.70
N GLY A 17 -11.48 4.39 -27.68
CA GLY A 17 -10.13 4.96 -27.60
C GLY A 17 -9.09 4.07 -26.91
N ARG A 18 -7.91 4.64 -26.72
CA ARG A 18 -6.79 4.01 -26.01
C ARG A 18 -6.75 4.55 -24.59
N TYR A 19 -6.86 3.67 -23.60
CA TYR A 19 -6.94 4.03 -22.19
C TYR A 19 -5.75 3.42 -21.43
N LEU A 20 -5.11 4.21 -20.57
CA LEU A 20 -4.03 3.70 -19.71
C LEU A 20 -4.62 2.70 -18.71
N SER A 21 -4.17 1.44 -18.78
CA SER A 21 -4.74 0.34 -17.99
C SER A 21 -3.80 -0.20 -16.93
N ILE A 22 -2.48 -0.03 -17.11
CA ILE A 22 -1.50 -0.43 -16.10
C ILE A 22 -0.44 0.65 -16.02
N ARG A 23 -0.11 1.06 -14.80
CA ARG A 23 1.01 1.95 -14.52
C ARG A 23 1.72 1.61 -13.21
N GLU A 24 2.95 2.09 -13.02
CA GLU A 24 3.52 2.16 -11.67
C GLU A 24 3.03 3.39 -10.90
N CYS A 25 2.99 3.26 -9.59
CA CYS A 25 2.68 4.30 -8.62
C CYS A 25 3.51 4.09 -7.34
N VAL A 26 3.35 4.99 -6.37
CA VAL A 26 3.75 4.76 -4.99
C VAL A 26 2.50 4.45 -4.18
N SER A 27 2.54 3.41 -3.36
CA SER A 27 1.45 3.03 -2.45
C SER A 27 1.92 3.12 -1.01
N ILE A 28 1.05 3.59 -0.11
CA ILE A 28 1.19 3.58 1.35
C ILE A 28 -0.04 2.85 1.90
N THR A 29 0.17 1.74 2.58
CA THR A 29 -0.91 0.84 3.02
C THR A 29 -0.78 0.51 4.50
N PHE A 30 -1.90 0.57 5.23
CA PHE A 30 -1.98 0.17 6.63
C PHE A 30 -3.11 -0.84 6.86
N TYR A 31 -2.83 -1.86 7.66
CA TYR A 31 -3.77 -2.87 8.12
C TYR A 31 -4.01 -2.67 9.61
N LEU A 32 -5.29 -2.54 9.99
CA LEU A 32 -5.71 -2.19 11.33
C LEU A 32 -6.76 -3.19 11.79
N ARG A 33 -6.41 -4.05 12.74
CA ARG A 33 -7.34 -5.00 13.38
C ARG A 33 -8.14 -4.30 14.47
N ARG A 34 -8.85 -3.25 14.07
CA ARG A 34 -9.74 -2.41 14.88
C ARG A 34 -10.99 -2.10 14.08
N SER A 35 -12.09 -1.93 14.79
CA SER A 35 -13.38 -1.63 14.16
C SER A 35 -13.40 -0.20 13.62
N HIS A 36 -14.24 0.05 12.63
CA HIS A 36 -14.39 1.37 12.03
C HIS A 36 -14.72 2.46 13.06
N PRO A 37 -15.65 2.27 14.03
CA PRO A 37 -15.91 3.28 15.06
C PRO A 37 -14.65 3.72 15.85
N GLU A 38 -13.71 2.81 16.10
CA GLU A 38 -12.45 3.11 16.79
C GLU A 38 -11.48 3.91 15.89
N LEU A 39 -11.60 3.75 14.56
CA LEU A 39 -10.67 4.30 13.57
C LEU A 39 -11.15 5.60 12.93
N MET A 40 -12.45 5.89 12.95
CA MET A 40 -13.10 6.99 12.25
C MET A 40 -12.31 8.31 12.34
N GLN A 41 -11.98 8.76 13.55
CA GLN A 41 -11.27 10.03 13.77
C GLN A 41 -9.86 10.01 13.19
N ALA A 42 -9.15 8.90 13.32
CA ALA A 42 -7.81 8.74 12.77
C ALA A 42 -7.83 8.73 11.22
N VAL A 43 -8.85 8.12 10.62
CA VAL A 43 -9.03 8.07 9.16
C VAL A 43 -9.42 9.43 8.60
N MET A 44 -10.31 10.17 9.26
CA MET A 44 -10.62 11.56 8.92
C MET A 44 -9.35 12.41 8.93
N HIS A 45 -8.54 12.29 9.97
CA HIS A 45 -7.26 12.99 10.05
C HIS A 45 -6.30 12.58 8.91
N CYS A 46 -6.22 11.29 8.57
CA CYS A 46 -5.40 10.82 7.46
C CYS A 46 -5.85 11.39 6.10
N LEU A 47 -7.16 11.54 5.91
CA LEU A 47 -7.71 12.16 4.71
C LEU A 47 -7.31 13.64 4.62
N ASP A 48 -7.36 14.37 5.74
CA ASP A 48 -6.88 15.76 5.82
C ASP A 48 -5.37 15.88 5.58
N VAL A 49 -4.57 14.95 6.13
CA VAL A 49 -3.12 14.88 5.89
C VAL A 49 -2.84 14.66 4.41
N TYR A 50 -3.53 13.71 3.78
CA TYR A 50 -3.35 13.42 2.37
C TYR A 50 -3.73 14.62 1.48
N GLN A 51 -4.89 15.23 1.73
CA GLN A 51 -5.34 16.42 0.99
C GLN A 51 -4.40 17.61 1.11
N ARG A 52 -3.76 17.81 2.27
CA ARG A 52 -2.74 18.86 2.47
C ARG A 52 -1.42 18.55 1.77
N ALA A 53 -1.12 17.26 1.57
CA ALA A 53 0.14 16.83 0.98
C ALA A 53 0.11 16.86 -0.56
N VAL A 54 -1.06 16.63 -1.15
CA VAL A 54 -1.30 16.81 -2.59
C VAL A 54 -1.85 18.21 -2.87
N GLU A 55 -1.90 18.62 -4.14
CA GLU A 55 -2.49 19.91 -4.50
C GLU A 55 -4.02 19.92 -4.21
N PRO A 56 -4.60 21.08 -3.87
CA PRO A 56 -6.05 21.21 -3.73
C PRO A 56 -6.75 20.72 -4.99
N GLN A 57 -7.86 19.99 -4.84
CA GLN A 57 -8.69 19.46 -5.93
C GLN A 57 -8.03 18.35 -6.78
N VAL A 58 -6.89 17.81 -6.36
CA VAL A 58 -6.32 16.62 -7.01
C VAL A 58 -7.30 15.46 -6.94
N LEU A 59 -7.88 15.21 -5.75
CA LEU A 59 -9.02 14.31 -5.61
C LEU A 59 -10.25 14.98 -6.22
N GLY A 60 -10.81 14.34 -7.24
CA GLY A 60 -11.95 14.89 -7.99
C GLY A 60 -13.08 13.90 -8.23
N MET A 61 -12.88 12.62 -7.88
CA MET A 61 -13.90 11.59 -8.05
C MET A 61 -14.05 10.76 -6.77
N TYR A 62 -15.25 10.24 -6.53
CA TYR A 62 -15.51 9.23 -5.50
C TYR A 62 -16.45 8.15 -6.01
N VAL A 63 -16.49 7.02 -5.31
CA VAL A 63 -17.46 5.94 -5.54
C VAL A 63 -18.63 6.10 -4.58
N ASP A 64 -19.85 6.19 -5.12
CA ASP A 64 -21.10 6.30 -4.33
C ASP A 64 -21.58 4.95 -3.77
N GLU A 65 -22.74 4.95 -3.10
CA GLU A 65 -23.32 3.75 -2.47
C GLU A 65 -23.74 2.67 -3.49
N GLU A 66 -23.99 3.08 -4.74
CA GLU A 66 -24.26 2.18 -5.87
C GLU A 66 -22.99 1.62 -6.52
N GLY A 67 -21.82 2.10 -6.13
CA GLY A 67 -20.55 1.71 -6.73
C GLY A 67 -20.22 2.47 -8.02
N GLU A 68 -20.91 3.58 -8.30
CA GLU A 68 -20.67 4.43 -9.47
C GLU A 68 -19.67 5.55 -9.16
N TRP A 69 -18.81 5.86 -10.12
CA TRP A 69 -17.92 7.01 -10.03
C TRP A 69 -18.71 8.31 -10.23
N ARG A 70 -18.52 9.26 -9.30
CA ARG A 70 -19.15 10.58 -9.27
C ARG A 70 -18.11 11.66 -9.02
N ASP A 71 -18.40 12.88 -9.47
CA ASP A 71 -17.58 14.05 -9.18
C ASP A 71 -17.57 14.34 -7.67
N LEU A 72 -16.39 14.62 -7.12
CA LEU A 72 -16.20 14.96 -5.70
C LEU A 72 -16.46 16.45 -5.46
N ASP A 73 -17.74 16.83 -5.55
CA ASP A 73 -18.25 18.17 -5.22
C ASP A 73 -18.63 18.29 -3.73
N ASP A 74 -19.27 19.40 -3.34
CA ASP A 74 -19.73 19.61 -1.96
C ASP A 74 -20.65 18.49 -1.45
N LYS A 75 -21.50 17.93 -2.32
CA LYS A 75 -22.38 16.81 -1.97
C LYS A 75 -21.59 15.51 -1.83
N GLY A 76 -20.60 15.29 -2.69
CA GLY A 76 -19.64 14.19 -2.54
C GLY A 76 -18.94 14.26 -1.19
N TRP A 77 -18.44 15.43 -0.79
CA TRP A 77 -17.83 15.62 0.54
C TRP A 77 -18.80 15.43 1.71
N GLU A 78 -20.08 15.80 1.54
CA GLU A 78 -21.12 15.48 2.53
C GLU A 78 -21.38 13.98 2.63
N PHE A 79 -21.42 13.27 1.50
CA PHE A 79 -21.54 11.81 1.45
C PHE A 79 -20.37 11.13 2.16
N ILE A 80 -19.13 11.49 1.83
CA ILE A 80 -17.92 10.92 2.47
C ILE A 80 -17.91 11.15 3.98
N ARG A 81 -18.33 12.34 4.44
CA ARG A 81 -18.48 12.62 5.88
C ARG A 81 -19.56 11.76 6.51
N LYS A 82 -20.70 11.56 5.86
CA LYS A 82 -21.80 10.72 6.36
C LYS A 82 -21.36 9.25 6.44
N GLU A 83 -20.66 8.74 5.43
CA GLU A 83 -20.11 7.39 5.40
C GLU A 83 -19.13 7.16 6.54
N LEU A 84 -18.19 8.08 6.77
CA LEU A 84 -17.24 7.97 7.89
C LEU A 84 -17.91 8.05 9.27
N LEU A 85 -19.06 8.71 9.38
CA LEU A 85 -19.82 8.78 10.64
C LEU A 85 -20.73 7.55 10.84
N HIS A 86 -20.85 6.67 9.85
CA HIS A 86 -21.72 5.51 9.92
C HIS A 86 -21.09 4.41 10.80
N PRO A 87 -21.77 3.94 11.85
CA PRO A 87 -21.15 3.04 12.83
C PRO A 87 -20.93 1.61 12.31
N GLY A 88 -21.62 1.20 11.23
CA GLY A 88 -21.60 -0.16 10.68
C GLY A 88 -20.41 -0.49 9.79
N GLY A 89 -19.40 0.38 9.72
CA GLY A 89 -18.32 0.30 8.73
C GLY A 89 -18.41 1.42 7.71
N ALA A 90 -17.36 1.55 6.90
CA ALA A 90 -17.28 2.57 5.85
C ALA A 90 -16.46 2.04 4.68
N ASN A 91 -16.87 2.37 3.45
CA ASN A 91 -16.11 2.08 2.26
C ASN A 91 -15.93 3.37 1.46
N LEU A 92 -14.71 3.90 1.47
CA LEU A 92 -14.36 5.09 0.73
C LEU A 92 -13.42 4.71 -0.40
N HIS A 93 -13.69 5.24 -1.58
CA HIS A 93 -12.74 5.23 -2.69
C HIS A 93 -12.78 6.59 -3.36
N LEU A 94 -11.73 7.38 -3.12
CA LEU A 94 -11.50 8.67 -3.74
C LEU A 94 -10.36 8.52 -4.75
N SER A 95 -10.52 9.12 -5.92
CA SER A 95 -9.48 9.13 -6.95
C SER A 95 -9.30 10.51 -7.56
N GLY A 96 -8.21 10.67 -8.32
CA GLY A 96 -7.93 11.93 -8.99
C GLY A 96 -8.96 12.28 -10.06
N ALA A 97 -9.14 13.58 -10.33
CA ALA A 97 -10.16 14.12 -11.25
C ALA A 97 -10.07 13.69 -12.73
N SER A 98 -8.99 13.00 -13.14
CA SER A 98 -8.75 12.62 -14.53
C SER A 98 -9.29 11.21 -14.81
N GLU A 99 -9.90 11.02 -15.98
CA GLU A 99 -10.30 9.70 -16.50
C GLU A 99 -9.11 8.76 -16.76
N GLU A 100 -7.89 9.31 -16.86
CA GLU A 100 -6.67 8.50 -16.90
C GLU A 100 -6.33 8.05 -15.48
N LEU A 101 -5.74 6.85 -15.31
CA LEU A 101 -5.21 6.36 -14.03
C LEU A 101 -4.24 7.38 -13.42
N SER A 102 -4.76 8.38 -12.70
CA SER A 102 -4.02 9.53 -12.18
C SER A 102 -3.03 9.10 -11.09
N ALA A 103 -3.25 7.91 -10.54
CA ALA A 103 -2.54 7.31 -9.42
C ALA A 103 -2.65 8.07 -8.10
N TYR A 104 -3.40 9.18 -8.05
CA TYR A 104 -3.86 9.77 -6.81
C TYR A 104 -5.08 8.97 -6.33
N GLU A 105 -4.95 8.36 -5.15
CA GLU A 105 -6.03 7.57 -4.56
C GLU A 105 -6.01 7.70 -3.04
N PHE A 106 -7.19 7.79 -2.45
CA PHE A 106 -7.42 7.54 -1.04
C PHE A 106 -8.54 6.52 -0.91
N ALA A 107 -8.22 5.32 -0.43
CA ALA A 107 -9.18 4.25 -0.24
C ALA A 107 -9.17 3.77 1.21
N TYR A 108 -10.35 3.60 1.78
CA TYR A 108 -10.51 3.10 3.14
C TYR A 108 -11.64 2.07 3.19
N ARG A 109 -11.35 0.90 3.77
CA ARG A 109 -12.34 -0.12 4.10
C ARG A 109 -12.35 -0.32 5.60
N GLY A 110 -13.31 0.33 6.26
CA GLY A 110 -13.57 0.20 7.69
C GLY A 110 -14.46 -0.99 7.98
N ARG A 111 -13.99 -1.88 8.84
CA ARG A 111 -14.69 -3.10 9.23
C ARG A 111 -15.63 -2.88 10.41
N ALA A 112 -16.78 -3.51 10.39
CA ALA A 112 -17.66 -3.52 11.55
C ALA A 112 -17.02 -4.34 12.70
N PRO A 113 -17.42 -4.15 13.96
CA PRO A 113 -16.90 -4.95 15.08
C PRO A 113 -16.95 -6.46 14.83
N GLU A 114 -18.04 -6.97 14.26
CA GLU A 114 -18.26 -8.39 13.92
C GLU A 114 -17.24 -8.94 12.90
N ASP A 115 -16.85 -8.13 11.92
CA ASP A 115 -15.86 -8.52 10.91
C ASP A 115 -14.46 -8.62 11.54
N VAL A 116 -14.14 -7.71 12.47
CA VAL A 116 -12.86 -7.71 13.19
C VAL A 116 -12.76 -8.92 14.13
N GLU A 117 -13.86 -9.27 14.78
CA GLU A 117 -13.99 -10.51 15.56
C GLU A 117 -13.81 -11.76 14.69
N ALA A 118 -14.34 -11.74 13.46
CA ALA A 118 -14.12 -12.78 12.46
C ALA A 118 -12.67 -12.84 11.93
N GLY A 119 -11.83 -11.87 12.28
CA GLY A 119 -10.40 -11.83 11.98
C GLY A 119 -10.02 -10.89 10.84
N GLU A 120 -10.98 -10.18 10.25
CA GLU A 120 -10.70 -9.17 9.23
C GLU A 120 -10.02 -7.94 9.82
N SER A 121 -9.35 -7.18 8.96
CA SER A 121 -8.70 -5.91 9.30
C SER A 121 -9.32 -4.79 8.48
N SER A 122 -9.48 -3.63 9.10
CA SER A 122 -9.68 -2.39 8.37
C SER A 122 -8.44 -2.07 7.55
N LEU A 123 -8.64 -1.46 6.38
CA LEU A 123 -7.58 -1.18 5.41
C LEU A 123 -7.61 0.28 5.03
N LEU A 124 -6.45 0.95 5.12
CA LEU A 124 -6.22 2.27 4.53
C LEU A 124 -5.17 2.14 3.44
N VAL A 125 -5.46 2.67 2.25
CA VAL A 125 -4.53 2.75 1.11
C VAL A 125 -4.51 4.19 0.61
N VAL A 126 -3.30 4.73 0.48
CA VAL A 126 -3.04 6.01 -0.16
C VAL A 126 -2.09 5.77 -1.32
N ARG A 127 -2.39 6.32 -2.50
CA ARG A 127 -1.51 6.21 -3.67
C ARG A 127 -1.14 7.58 -4.21
N LEU A 128 0.07 7.64 -4.75
CA LEU A 128 0.60 8.80 -5.43
C LEU A 128 1.17 8.38 -6.80
N PRO A 129 1.07 9.22 -7.84
CA PRO A 129 1.83 9.03 -9.06
C PRO A 129 3.33 9.03 -8.77
N THR A 130 4.09 8.28 -9.56
CA THR A 130 5.56 8.35 -9.51
C THR A 130 6.10 9.71 -9.89
N GLU A 131 5.34 10.49 -10.66
CA GLU A 131 5.64 11.90 -10.94
C GLU A 131 5.68 12.75 -9.65
N PHE A 132 4.79 12.51 -8.67
CA PHE A 132 4.85 13.18 -7.38
C PHE A 132 6.15 12.85 -6.63
N LEU A 133 6.57 11.58 -6.67
CA LEU A 133 7.83 11.11 -6.08
C LEU A 133 9.06 11.75 -6.76
N GLU A 134 9.05 11.87 -8.09
CA GLU A 134 10.15 12.50 -8.85
C GLU A 134 10.25 14.00 -8.58
N GLU A 135 9.11 14.68 -8.51
CA GLU A 135 9.03 16.13 -8.32
C GLU A 135 9.39 16.55 -6.89
N HIS A 136 8.82 15.88 -5.89
CA HIS A 136 8.94 16.27 -4.48
C HIS A 136 10.06 15.50 -3.75
N GLY A 137 10.60 14.46 -4.38
CA GLY A 137 11.62 13.59 -3.82
C GLY A 137 11.08 12.55 -2.82
N PRO A 138 11.87 11.50 -2.55
CA PRO A 138 11.47 10.41 -1.66
C PRO A 138 11.29 10.86 -0.21
N GLY A 139 12.04 11.89 0.23
CA GLY A 139 11.90 12.46 1.57
C GLY A 139 10.46 12.92 1.85
N ARG A 140 9.83 13.62 0.89
CA ARG A 140 8.45 14.10 1.05
C ARG A 140 7.43 12.98 1.13
N VAL A 141 7.59 11.94 0.31
CA VAL A 141 6.73 10.75 0.34
C VAL A 141 6.88 9.99 1.67
N ARG A 142 8.12 9.87 2.16
CA ARG A 142 8.39 9.26 3.47
C ARG A 142 7.76 10.07 4.60
N GLU A 143 7.90 11.38 4.60
CA GLU A 143 7.25 12.26 5.59
C GLU A 143 5.73 12.06 5.61
N LEU A 144 5.09 12.03 4.44
CA LEU A 144 3.66 11.77 4.34
C LEU A 144 3.29 10.40 4.94
N ALA A 145 4.03 9.34 4.61
CA ALA A 145 3.79 8.01 5.17
C ALA A 145 3.93 7.99 6.70
N LEU A 146 4.88 8.74 7.26
CA LEU A 146 5.07 8.88 8.71
C LEU A 146 3.95 9.69 9.38
N GLU A 147 3.50 10.78 8.76
CA GLU A 147 2.41 11.62 9.27
C GLU A 147 1.09 10.83 9.31
N LEU A 148 0.78 10.09 8.24
CA LEU A 148 -0.37 9.17 8.19
C LEU A 148 -0.27 8.10 9.30
N ALA A 149 0.89 7.45 9.41
CA ALA A 149 1.11 6.38 10.38
C ALA A 149 1.03 6.84 11.85
N ALA A 150 1.41 8.09 12.15
CA ALA A 150 1.47 8.59 13.53
C ALA A 150 0.11 8.52 14.24
N GLY A 151 -0.98 8.83 13.54
CA GLY A 151 -2.34 8.82 14.05
C GLY A 151 -3.03 7.45 14.03
N LEU A 152 -2.46 6.45 13.35
CA LEU A 152 -3.13 5.18 13.07
C LEU A 152 -2.65 4.06 13.99
N PRO A 153 -3.54 3.36 14.72
CA PRO A 153 -3.18 2.19 15.53
C PRO A 153 -2.97 0.95 14.64
N PHE A 154 -2.03 1.02 13.69
CA PHE A 154 -1.76 -0.05 12.74
C PHE A 154 -1.15 -1.28 13.43
N ASP A 155 -1.53 -2.46 12.95
CA ASP A 155 -0.87 -3.72 13.31
C ASP A 155 0.30 -4.00 12.35
N SER A 156 0.12 -3.62 11.08
CA SER A 156 1.17 -3.63 10.07
C SER A 156 0.90 -2.63 8.96
N GLY A 157 1.93 -2.26 8.22
CA GLY A 157 1.81 -1.39 7.07
C GLY A 157 3.06 -1.40 6.21
N HIS A 158 2.97 -0.83 5.03
CA HIS A 158 4.08 -0.73 4.10
C HIS A 158 3.93 0.45 3.16
N ALA A 159 5.05 0.96 2.67
CA ALA A 159 5.07 1.88 1.54
C ALA A 159 6.21 1.56 0.57
N GLY A 160 5.98 1.86 -0.70
CA GLY A 160 6.94 1.62 -1.78
C GLY A 160 6.30 1.73 -3.15
N LEU A 161 7.05 1.29 -4.17
CA LEU A 161 6.54 1.20 -5.53
C LEU A 161 5.47 0.11 -5.61
N SER A 162 4.45 0.33 -6.43
CA SER A 162 3.36 -0.63 -6.64
C SER A 162 2.81 -0.50 -8.05
N PHE A 163 2.32 -1.61 -8.59
CA PHE A 163 1.48 -1.55 -9.77
C PHE A 163 0.14 -0.88 -9.44
N LEU A 164 -0.43 -0.22 -10.43
CA LEU A 164 -1.79 0.29 -10.42
C LEU A 164 -2.49 -0.18 -11.69
N TYR A 165 -3.61 -0.85 -11.50
CA TYR A 165 -4.48 -1.35 -12.55
C TYR A 165 -5.93 -1.32 -12.06
N PRO A 166 -6.92 -1.13 -12.94
CA PRO A 166 -8.33 -1.30 -12.59
C PRO A 166 -8.59 -2.73 -12.11
N GLU A 167 -9.50 -2.90 -11.16
CA GLU A 167 -9.85 -4.22 -10.61
C GLU A 167 -10.34 -5.19 -11.70
N ALA A 168 -11.04 -4.67 -12.72
CA ALA A 168 -11.46 -5.45 -13.89
C ALA A 168 -10.30 -6.03 -14.72
N VAL A 169 -9.07 -5.51 -14.54
CA VAL A 169 -7.85 -5.96 -15.24
C VAL A 169 -7.10 -7.02 -14.42
N LEU A 170 -7.44 -7.24 -13.14
CA LEU A 170 -6.88 -8.35 -12.34
C LEU A 170 -7.10 -9.67 -13.07
N GLY A 171 -6.00 -10.22 -13.58
CA GLY A 171 -6.00 -11.50 -14.26
C GLY A 171 -5.86 -11.49 -15.78
N MET A 172 -6.05 -10.37 -16.45
CA MET A 172 -6.07 -10.37 -17.92
C MET A 172 -4.70 -10.20 -18.57
N SER A 173 -3.62 -9.97 -17.81
CA SER A 173 -2.31 -9.70 -18.40
C SER A 173 -1.22 -10.59 -17.81
N GLU A 174 -0.85 -11.65 -18.53
CA GLU A 174 0.40 -12.41 -18.33
C GLU A 174 1.61 -11.46 -18.16
N SER A 175 1.57 -10.33 -18.85
CA SER A 175 2.62 -9.32 -18.82
C SER A 175 2.82 -8.64 -17.46
N ILE A 176 1.86 -8.64 -16.52
CA ILE A 176 2.09 -8.16 -15.15
C ILE A 176 2.90 -9.17 -14.34
N CYS A 177 2.68 -10.47 -14.56
CA CYS A 177 3.43 -11.53 -13.88
C CYS A 177 4.93 -11.41 -14.22
N ASP A 178 5.25 -11.25 -15.50
CA ASP A 178 6.63 -11.07 -15.97
C ASP A 178 7.29 -9.81 -15.37
N ASP A 179 6.57 -8.69 -15.36
CA ASP A 179 7.08 -7.45 -14.77
C ASP A 179 7.27 -7.58 -13.26
N ALA A 180 6.35 -8.24 -12.55
CA ALA A 180 6.44 -8.44 -11.12
C ALA A 180 7.70 -9.24 -10.76
N PHE A 181 7.95 -10.36 -11.45
CA PHE A 181 9.16 -11.15 -11.20
C PHE A 181 10.45 -10.47 -11.65
N ARG A 182 10.41 -9.64 -12.69
CA ARG A 182 11.56 -8.84 -13.10
C ARG A 182 11.86 -7.72 -12.10
N TYR A 183 10.83 -7.08 -11.54
CA TYR A 183 10.94 -5.92 -10.67
C TYR A 183 10.32 -6.21 -9.29
N PRO A 184 10.97 -7.04 -8.44
CA PRO A 184 10.39 -7.55 -7.20
C PRO A 184 10.11 -6.47 -6.14
N GLY A 185 10.66 -5.26 -6.32
CA GLY A 185 10.36 -4.10 -5.48
C GLY A 185 9.04 -3.39 -5.81
N LEU A 186 8.41 -3.68 -6.96
CA LEU A 186 7.05 -3.20 -7.27
C LEU A 186 6.01 -4.13 -6.64
N ASP A 187 5.27 -3.63 -5.67
CA ASP A 187 4.20 -4.39 -5.03
C ASP A 187 3.01 -4.67 -5.95
N MET A 188 2.43 -5.85 -5.79
CA MET A 188 1.16 -6.24 -6.38
C MET A 188 0.02 -5.87 -5.41
N PRO A 189 -0.80 -4.84 -5.70
CA PRO A 189 -1.85 -4.43 -4.79
C PRO A 189 -2.96 -5.48 -4.75
N ASP A 190 -3.39 -5.84 -3.55
CA ASP A 190 -4.56 -6.69 -3.34
C ASP A 190 -5.23 -6.30 -2.02
N SER A 191 -6.44 -5.76 -2.13
CA SER A 191 -7.24 -5.31 -0.99
C SER A 191 -7.85 -6.47 -0.19
N SER A 192 -7.99 -7.67 -0.80
CA SER A 192 -8.50 -8.87 -0.13
C SER A 192 -7.54 -9.42 0.93
N VAL A 193 -6.26 -9.02 0.90
CA VAL A 193 -5.30 -9.29 1.98
C VAL A 193 -5.82 -8.83 3.34
N SER A 194 -6.63 -7.76 3.37
CA SER A 194 -7.23 -7.27 4.62
C SER A 194 -8.19 -8.25 5.29
N LEU A 195 -8.71 -9.25 4.57
CA LEU A 195 -9.67 -10.22 5.10
C LEU A 195 -9.04 -11.22 6.08
N ASP A 196 -7.72 -11.44 6.00
CA ASP A 196 -7.08 -12.54 6.75
C ASP A 196 -5.60 -12.26 7.13
N ILE A 197 -5.03 -11.09 6.79
CA ILE A 197 -3.68 -10.71 7.23
C ILE A 197 -3.55 -10.60 8.75
N GLY A 198 -4.60 -10.13 9.41
CA GLY A 198 -4.63 -9.87 10.85
C GLY A 198 -3.48 -8.99 11.31
N THR A 199 -2.50 -9.61 11.98
CA THR A 199 -1.32 -8.91 12.56
C THR A 199 -0.01 -9.24 11.85
N ARG A 200 -0.09 -9.97 10.72
CA ARG A 200 1.07 -10.39 9.93
C ARG A 200 1.52 -9.26 9.01
N LEU A 201 2.66 -9.47 8.37
CA LEU A 201 3.27 -8.52 7.45
C LEU A 201 3.12 -9.01 6.02
N LYS A 202 2.70 -8.14 5.10
CA LYS A 202 2.60 -8.49 3.68
C LYS A 202 3.98 -8.81 3.06
N GLY A 203 5.08 -8.32 3.62
CA GLY A 203 6.42 -8.44 3.05
C GLY A 203 7.39 -7.39 3.57
N ALA A 204 8.60 -7.39 3.01
CA ALA A 204 9.56 -6.30 3.14
C ALA A 204 9.39 -5.30 2.00
N TYR A 205 9.27 -4.02 2.36
CA TYR A 205 9.09 -2.90 1.43
C TYR A 205 10.02 -1.74 1.82
N TRP A 206 10.07 -0.70 0.97
CA TRP A 206 10.90 0.48 1.21
C TRP A 206 10.67 1.07 2.60
N LEU A 207 9.41 1.30 2.97
CA LEU A 207 9.00 1.54 4.35
C LEU A 207 8.20 0.32 4.82
N THR A 208 8.59 -0.26 5.95
CA THR A 208 7.86 -1.37 6.58
C THR A 208 7.48 -0.99 8.01
N PHE A 209 6.17 -0.91 8.27
CA PHE A 209 5.60 -0.51 9.55
C PHE A 209 5.22 -1.77 10.35
N LEU A 210 5.77 -1.89 11.56
CA LEU A 210 5.57 -3.04 12.45
C LEU A 210 4.83 -2.58 13.70
N GLY A 211 3.70 -3.21 13.99
CA GLY A 211 2.96 -3.01 15.23
C GLY A 211 3.46 -3.87 16.39
N GLN A 212 2.75 -3.76 17.51
CA GLN A 212 3.13 -4.29 18.83
C GLN A 212 3.49 -5.78 18.80
N ARG A 213 2.68 -6.61 18.12
CA ARG A 213 2.87 -8.07 18.11
C ARG A 213 4.24 -8.46 17.56
N VAL A 214 4.55 -8.01 16.34
CA VAL A 214 5.81 -8.36 15.70
C VAL A 214 6.99 -7.68 16.40
N LEU A 215 6.84 -6.39 16.75
CA LEU A 215 7.91 -5.66 17.42
C LEU A 215 8.26 -6.26 18.79
N GLY A 216 7.26 -6.70 19.57
CA GLY A 216 7.45 -7.36 20.85
C GLY A 216 8.24 -8.65 20.72
N GLU A 217 7.88 -9.52 19.77
CA GLU A 217 8.58 -10.79 19.51
C GLU A 217 9.99 -10.59 18.94
N LEU A 218 10.26 -9.45 18.29
CA LEU A 218 11.59 -9.03 17.86
C LEU A 218 12.48 -8.49 19.00
N GLY A 219 11.95 -8.33 20.21
CA GLY A 219 12.67 -7.73 21.35
C GLY A 219 12.69 -6.19 21.31
N GLY A 220 11.64 -5.58 20.74
CA GLY A 220 11.50 -4.14 20.62
C GLY A 220 12.42 -3.52 19.56
N VAL A 221 12.50 -2.19 19.57
CA VAL A 221 13.32 -1.42 18.62
C VAL A 221 14.80 -1.81 18.70
N ALA A 222 15.31 -2.08 19.90
CA ALA A 222 16.69 -2.49 20.11
C ALA A 222 16.97 -3.88 19.51
N GLY A 223 16.10 -4.85 19.75
CA GLY A 223 16.22 -6.20 19.20
C GLY A 223 16.13 -6.21 17.67
N LEU A 224 15.25 -5.40 17.08
CA LEU A 224 15.16 -5.22 15.64
C LEU A 224 16.43 -4.58 15.05
N ARG A 225 16.94 -3.49 15.63
CA ARG A 225 18.18 -2.84 15.16
C ARG A 225 19.38 -3.78 15.21
N ALA A 226 19.47 -4.66 16.22
CA ALA A 226 20.55 -5.62 16.34
C ALA A 226 20.55 -6.72 15.26
N ARG A 227 19.47 -6.86 14.48
CA ARG A 227 19.33 -7.86 13.40
C ARG A 227 19.53 -7.27 12.00
N LEU A 228 19.58 -5.94 11.86
CA LEU A 228 19.69 -5.23 10.59
C LEU A 228 21.06 -4.57 10.47
N HIS A 229 21.82 -4.92 9.44
CA HIS A 229 23.21 -4.50 9.25
C HIS A 229 23.44 -3.76 7.94
N SER A 230 22.48 -3.82 7.00
CA SER A 230 22.62 -3.15 5.72
C SER A 230 22.78 -1.64 5.86
N PRO A 231 23.75 -1.03 5.17
CA PRO A 231 23.92 0.42 5.19
C PRO A 231 22.69 1.12 4.60
N GLY A 232 22.31 2.26 5.17
CA GLY A 232 21.13 3.01 4.74
C GLY A 232 19.79 2.48 5.29
N THR A 233 19.79 1.32 5.97
CA THR A 233 18.60 0.88 6.73
C THR A 233 18.47 1.69 8.01
N THR A 234 17.31 2.30 8.23
CA THR A 234 17.01 3.02 9.47
C THR A 234 15.80 2.40 10.17
N VAL A 235 15.80 2.48 11.49
CA VAL A 235 14.71 1.99 12.34
C VAL A 235 14.27 3.15 13.22
N GLN A 236 13.04 3.63 13.03
CA GLN A 236 12.48 4.78 13.75
C GLN A 236 11.26 4.35 14.57
N ALA A 237 11.29 4.63 15.87
CA ALA A 237 10.16 4.36 16.76
C ALA A 237 8.96 5.27 16.43
N MET A 238 7.75 4.74 16.55
CA MET A 238 6.47 5.43 16.29
C MET A 238 5.54 5.32 17.52
N GLY A 239 6.05 5.78 18.66
CA GLY A 239 5.51 5.48 19.99
C GLY A 239 6.16 4.24 20.60
N ASP A 240 5.60 3.75 21.70
CA ASP A 240 6.22 2.68 22.50
C ASP A 240 6.13 1.29 21.85
N GLU A 241 5.12 1.07 21.02
CA GLU A 241 4.75 -0.25 20.52
C GLU A 241 4.73 -0.38 18.99
N ARG A 242 5.23 0.64 18.28
CA ARG A 242 5.24 0.65 16.82
C ARG A 242 6.58 1.17 16.30
N VAL A 243 6.98 0.69 15.14
CA VAL A 243 8.24 1.10 14.51
C VAL A 243 8.08 1.11 12.99
N VAL A 244 8.88 1.93 12.32
CA VAL A 244 9.07 1.90 10.87
C VAL A 244 10.52 1.59 10.56
N VAL A 245 10.72 0.65 9.64
CA VAL A 245 12.01 0.38 9.00
C VAL A 245 12.02 1.06 7.65
N THR A 246 13.05 1.85 7.34
CA THR A 246 13.26 2.48 6.03
C THR A 246 14.48 1.87 5.36
N LEU A 247 14.36 1.40 4.12
CA LEU A 247 15.41 0.76 3.35
C LEU A 247 16.02 1.73 2.33
N GLY A 248 17.06 2.47 2.72
CA GLY A 248 17.69 3.45 1.85
C GLY A 248 16.83 4.70 1.60
N GLU A 249 17.33 5.59 0.76
CA GLU A 249 16.69 6.89 0.50
C GLU A 249 15.53 6.77 -0.48
N TRP A 250 15.69 6.01 -1.56
CA TRP A 250 14.68 5.83 -2.62
C TRP A 250 13.99 4.47 -2.51
N PRO A 251 12.70 4.36 -2.89
CA PRO A 251 12.12 3.05 -3.13
C PRO A 251 12.73 2.43 -4.39
N GLU A 252 13.24 1.21 -4.27
CA GLU A 252 13.92 0.49 -5.35
C GLU A 252 13.04 -0.61 -5.94
N ALA A 253 12.95 -0.67 -7.26
CA ALA A 253 12.25 -1.74 -7.99
C ALA A 253 13.10 -3.02 -8.12
N GLY A 254 14.43 -2.88 -8.13
CA GLY A 254 15.35 -3.90 -8.63
C GLY A 254 15.24 -4.07 -10.15
N ASP A 255 16.01 -4.99 -10.72
CA ASP A 255 15.81 -5.55 -12.07
C ASP A 255 16.54 -6.90 -12.14
N GLY A 256 15.80 -7.99 -11.95
CA GLY A 256 16.31 -9.36 -11.98
C GLY A 256 16.93 -9.73 -13.33
N ALA A 257 16.43 -9.16 -14.44
CA ALA A 257 16.98 -9.43 -15.76
C ALA A 257 18.35 -8.75 -16.00
N GLN A 258 18.64 -7.69 -15.24
CA GLN A 258 19.93 -6.97 -15.28
C GLN A 258 20.83 -7.27 -14.09
N GLY A 259 20.45 -8.23 -13.23
CA GLY A 259 21.21 -8.56 -12.02
C GLY A 259 21.20 -7.46 -10.94
N ARG A 260 20.29 -6.48 -11.03
CA ARG A 260 20.11 -5.43 -10.02
C ARG A 260 19.24 -5.96 -8.89
N GLY A 261 19.87 -6.72 -7.98
CA GLY A 261 19.20 -7.30 -6.83
C GLY A 261 18.84 -6.28 -5.74
N LEU A 262 18.07 -6.71 -4.76
CA LEU A 262 17.63 -5.90 -3.60
C LEU A 262 18.13 -6.51 -2.28
N PRO A 263 19.44 -6.56 -2.02
CA PRO A 263 20.01 -7.26 -0.86
C PRO A 263 19.50 -6.72 0.48
N VAL A 264 19.23 -5.42 0.56
CA VAL A 264 18.67 -4.76 1.75
C VAL A 264 17.24 -5.22 2.04
N TYR A 265 16.44 -5.43 0.99
CA TYR A 265 15.08 -5.99 1.11
C TYR A 265 15.15 -7.46 1.51
N CYS A 266 16.11 -8.22 0.97
CA CYS A 266 16.36 -9.61 1.38
C CYS A 266 16.76 -9.74 2.85
N GLU A 267 17.62 -8.85 3.37
CA GLU A 267 17.97 -8.85 4.80
C GLU A 267 16.72 -8.64 5.66
N LEU A 268 15.94 -7.60 5.37
CA LEU A 268 14.73 -7.34 6.14
C LEU A 268 13.73 -8.51 6.03
N ALA A 269 13.53 -9.07 4.83
CA ALA A 269 12.63 -10.20 4.63
C ALA A 269 13.04 -11.42 5.47
N ARG A 270 14.33 -11.74 5.55
CA ARG A 270 14.84 -12.84 6.39
C ARG A 270 14.61 -12.60 7.87
N VAL A 271 14.79 -11.36 8.34
CA VAL A 271 14.47 -11.00 9.73
C VAL A 271 12.98 -11.14 10.00
N LEU A 272 12.13 -10.82 9.03
CA LEU A 272 10.67 -10.82 9.16
C LEU A 272 10.00 -12.15 8.82
N GLU A 273 10.71 -13.14 8.28
CA GLU A 273 10.17 -14.41 7.75
C GLU A 273 9.12 -15.07 8.66
N PRO A 274 9.31 -15.17 10.00
CA PRO A 274 8.33 -15.81 10.87
C PRO A 274 6.94 -15.14 10.90
N TRP A 275 6.87 -13.85 10.56
CA TRP A 275 5.65 -13.03 10.61
C TRP A 275 5.10 -12.67 9.25
N LEU A 276 5.72 -13.15 8.16
CA LEU A 276 5.21 -12.92 6.83
C LEU A 276 3.85 -13.59 6.65
N TYR A 277 3.00 -12.90 5.90
CA TYR A 277 1.69 -13.35 5.51
C TYR A 277 1.79 -14.22 4.24
N VAL A 278 1.01 -15.30 4.23
CA VAL A 278 0.89 -16.22 3.10
C VAL A 278 -0.52 -16.08 2.57
N PHE A 279 -0.67 -15.61 1.35
CA PHE A 279 -1.96 -15.34 0.72
C PHE A 279 -2.64 -16.68 0.40
N PRO A 280 -3.82 -16.96 0.97
CA PRO A 280 -4.48 -18.25 0.78
C PRO A 280 -5.16 -18.37 -0.58
N ARG A 281 -5.32 -17.24 -1.28
CA ARG A 281 -5.94 -17.16 -2.60
C ARG A 281 -4.86 -17.09 -3.67
N ARG A 282 -5.29 -17.15 -4.92
CA ARG A 282 -4.40 -17.13 -6.08
C ARG A 282 -4.84 -16.01 -6.98
N TRP A 283 -3.90 -15.17 -7.40
CA TRP A 283 -4.17 -14.19 -8.43
C TRP A 283 -4.48 -14.87 -9.75
N HIS A 284 -5.40 -14.29 -10.50
CA HIS A 284 -5.69 -14.80 -11.83
C HIS A 284 -4.43 -14.61 -12.72
N GLY A 285 -4.10 -15.62 -13.51
CA GLY A 285 -2.85 -15.67 -14.30
C GLY A 285 -1.61 -16.16 -13.52
N PHE A 286 -1.67 -16.28 -12.18
CA PHE A 286 -0.60 -16.85 -11.38
C PHE A 286 -0.88 -18.31 -11.08
N THR A 287 0.14 -19.17 -11.15
CA THR A 287 0.06 -20.53 -10.59
C THR A 287 0.23 -20.50 -9.07
N ARG A 288 0.00 -21.64 -8.38
CA ARG A 288 0.31 -21.75 -6.94
C ARG A 288 1.81 -21.61 -6.67
N GLU A 289 2.64 -22.04 -7.61
CA GLU A 289 4.08 -21.90 -7.50
C GLU A 289 4.50 -20.44 -7.66
N ASP A 290 3.91 -19.71 -8.61
CA ASP A 290 4.16 -18.28 -8.78
C ASP A 290 3.76 -17.49 -7.53
N MET A 291 2.61 -17.81 -6.92
CA MET A 291 2.22 -17.18 -5.64
C MET A 291 3.27 -17.41 -4.55
N ARG A 292 3.75 -18.64 -4.38
CA ARG A 292 4.79 -18.95 -3.39
C ARG A 292 6.10 -18.24 -3.69
N ARG A 293 6.52 -18.21 -4.95
CA ARG A 293 7.72 -17.48 -5.40
C ARG A 293 7.58 -15.98 -5.15
N TRP A 294 6.40 -15.42 -5.37
CA TRP A 294 6.12 -14.01 -5.10
C TRP A 294 6.20 -13.66 -3.62
N GLU A 295 5.56 -14.47 -2.77
CA GLU A 295 5.57 -14.31 -1.31
C GLU A 295 6.99 -14.44 -0.74
N ARG A 296 7.80 -15.31 -1.34
CA ARG A 296 9.19 -15.58 -0.94
C ARG A 296 10.23 -14.86 -1.79
N ARG A 297 9.86 -13.87 -2.60
CA ARG A 297 10.74 -13.21 -3.60
C ARG A 297 12.02 -12.57 -3.05
N PHE A 298 12.10 -12.38 -1.73
CA PHE A 298 13.26 -11.83 -1.03
C PHE A 298 13.94 -12.83 -0.08
N LEU A 299 13.41 -14.05 0.04
CA LEU A 299 13.95 -15.11 0.89
C LEU A 299 14.80 -16.11 0.10
N ASP A 300 14.38 -16.39 -1.13
CA ASP A 300 14.97 -17.39 -2.03
C ASP A 300 15.84 -16.76 -3.14
#